data_AF-A0A7W0CCF2-F1
#
_entry.id   AF-A0A7W0CCF2-F1
#
_cell.length_a   1.000
_cell.length_b   1.000
_cell.length_c   1.000
_cell.angle_alpha   90.00
_cell.angle_beta   90.00
_cell.angle_gamma   90.00
#
_symmetry.space_group_name_H-M   'P 1'
#
loop_
_entity.id
_entity.type
_entity.pdbx_description
1 polymer ?
#
loop_
_entity_poly.entity_id
_entity_poly.type
_entity_poly.pdbx_seq_one_letter_code
_entity_poly.pdbx_strand_id
1 'polypeptide(L)'
;MLKSVAIPNKAQEAQRSLIRCRRDLVDSIRTVKQRIRSHLLYLSVKEPAGLDSWSDKAIKALFKLPLLPRAKGTIKSLIRELVFLKKEKKRIEEQIRNVCRQSHHGRIFECLQTTPGVGAITAATFQLELFDPGRFKNGNQVASYVGLAPMVRQSGESKGRSALKPVGQKRLRSLLVEAAWCWCRKDEQAGAKYRRLVSKTNVPQKAIVAVARDLAVMLWRLSLEQRAYQPRPLAV
;
A
#
# COMPACT_ATOMS: atom_id res chain seq x y z
N MET A 1 -21.90 -8.94 26.23
CA MET A 1 -20.47 -8.88 26.62
C MET A 1 -19.66 -8.20 25.53
N LEU A 2 -18.93 -7.13 25.88
CA LEU A 2 -17.97 -6.49 24.97
C LEU A 2 -16.79 -7.45 24.74
N LYS A 3 -16.44 -7.69 23.47
CA LYS A 3 -15.28 -8.53 23.14
C LYS A 3 -14.00 -7.76 23.42
N SER A 4 -13.07 -8.39 24.13
CA SER A 4 -11.70 -7.90 24.31
C SER A 4 -11.10 -7.56 22.94
N VAL A 5 -10.57 -6.34 22.82
CA VAL A 5 -9.83 -5.90 21.63
C VAL A 5 -8.40 -6.40 21.78
N ALA A 6 -7.90 -7.17 20.81
CA ALA A 6 -6.50 -7.58 20.80
C ALA A 6 -5.60 -6.35 20.69
N ILE A 7 -4.77 -6.12 21.71
CA ILE A 7 -3.82 -5.01 21.80
C ILE A 7 -2.42 -5.56 21.51
N PRO A 8 -1.69 -5.00 20.55
CA PRO A 8 -0.29 -5.38 20.32
C PRO A 8 0.56 -5.10 21.56
N ASN A 9 1.50 -5.99 21.85
CA ASN A 9 2.49 -5.75 22.91
C ASN A 9 3.51 -4.66 22.47
N LYS A 10 4.35 -4.20 23.40
CA LYS A 10 5.34 -3.14 23.13
C LYS A 10 6.30 -3.49 21.96
N ALA A 11 6.70 -4.75 21.84
CA ALA A 11 7.59 -5.19 20.76
C ALA A 11 6.88 -5.17 19.39
N GLN A 12 5.64 -5.66 19.33
CA GLN A 12 4.81 -5.61 18.12
C GLN A 12 4.51 -4.16 17.71
N GLU A 13 4.21 -3.27 18.66
CA GLU A 13 3.97 -1.86 18.37
C GLU A 13 5.25 -1.16 17.88
N ALA A 14 6.42 -1.51 18.43
CA ALA A 14 7.71 -1.04 17.94
C ALA A 14 7.97 -1.50 16.49
N GLN A 15 7.65 -2.74 16.13
CA GLN A 15 7.76 -3.21 14.73
C GLN A 15 6.80 -2.44 13.80
N ARG A 16 5.56 -2.19 14.23
CA ARG A 16 4.57 -1.40 13.47
C ARG A 16 5.00 0.05 13.29
N SER A 17 5.80 0.60 14.21
CA SER A 17 6.35 1.95 14.07
C SER A 17 7.19 2.11 12.79
N LEU A 18 7.86 1.04 12.33
CA LEU A 18 8.62 1.06 11.07
C LEU A 18 7.71 1.28 9.85
N ILE A 19 6.52 0.66 9.83
CA ILE A 19 5.53 0.83 8.76
C ILE A 19 5.02 2.27 8.71
N ARG A 20 4.78 2.87 9.89
CA ARG A 20 4.36 4.27 10.05
C ARG A 20 5.48 5.23 9.64
N CYS A 21 6.72 5.00 10.10
CA CYS A 21 7.88 5.79 9.69
C CYS A 21 8.08 5.76 8.16
N ARG A 22 8.02 4.58 7.54
CA ARG A 22 8.04 4.45 6.08
C ARG A 22 6.91 5.25 5.42
N ARG A 23 5.75 5.37 6.05
CA ARG A 23 4.64 6.18 5.51
C ARG A 23 5.01 7.64 5.48
N ASP A 24 5.42 8.14 6.62
CA ASP A 24 5.70 9.55 6.78
C ASP A 24 6.86 9.96 5.83
N LEU A 25 7.87 9.10 5.66
CA LEU A 25 8.93 9.29 4.65
C LEU A 25 8.41 9.32 3.21
N VAL A 26 7.48 8.45 2.83
CA VAL A 26 6.87 8.45 1.47
C VAL A 26 6.07 9.74 1.24
N ASP A 27 5.32 10.19 2.23
CA ASP A 27 4.51 11.41 2.15
C ASP A 27 5.40 12.66 2.09
N SER A 28 6.50 12.68 2.86
CA SER A 28 7.53 13.74 2.79
C SER A 28 8.22 13.78 1.43
N ILE A 29 8.62 12.63 0.88
CA ILE A 29 9.19 12.55 -0.48
C ILE A 29 8.23 13.14 -1.51
N ARG A 30 6.95 12.75 -1.47
CA ARG A 30 5.92 13.29 -2.38
C ARG A 30 5.81 14.81 -2.23
N THR A 31 5.80 15.30 -1.00
CA THR A 31 5.68 16.73 -0.70
C THR A 31 6.87 17.51 -1.24
N VAL A 32 8.10 17.05 -1.02
CA VAL A 32 9.32 17.71 -1.52
C VAL A 32 9.34 17.72 -3.06
N LYS A 33 8.97 16.61 -3.70
CA LYS A 33 8.82 16.54 -5.16
C LYS A 33 7.84 17.59 -5.68
N GLN A 34 6.70 17.75 -5.02
CA GLN A 34 5.74 18.78 -5.41
C GLN A 34 6.26 20.18 -5.15
N ARG A 35 6.91 20.45 -4.03
CA ARG A 35 7.54 21.75 -3.76
C ARG A 35 8.53 22.14 -4.84
N ILE A 36 9.37 21.21 -5.30
CA ILE A 36 10.30 21.44 -6.41
C ILE A 36 9.53 21.85 -7.67
N ARG A 37 8.48 21.12 -8.04
CA ARG A 37 7.64 21.46 -9.21
C ARG A 37 6.97 22.82 -9.06
N SER A 38 6.39 23.12 -7.91
CA SER A 38 5.78 24.42 -7.62
C SER A 38 6.79 25.55 -7.74
N HIS A 39 8.03 25.39 -7.27
CA HIS A 39 9.07 26.40 -7.46
C HIS A 39 9.43 26.60 -8.93
N LEU A 40 9.54 25.54 -9.73
CA LEU A 40 9.77 25.66 -11.17
C LEU A 40 8.62 26.40 -11.86
N LEU A 41 7.38 26.09 -11.47
CA LEU A 41 6.19 26.77 -11.97
C LEU A 41 6.20 28.27 -11.63
N TYR A 42 6.47 28.65 -10.38
CA TYR A 42 6.54 30.06 -9.97
C TYR A 42 7.62 30.85 -10.71
N LEU A 43 8.72 30.18 -11.07
CA LEU A 43 9.82 30.77 -11.82
C LEU A 43 9.61 30.71 -13.33
N SER A 44 8.46 30.20 -13.80
CA SER A 44 8.15 29.98 -15.22
C SER A 44 9.22 29.16 -15.96
N VAL A 45 9.89 28.23 -15.25
CA VAL A 45 10.92 27.36 -15.80
C VAL A 45 10.30 26.00 -16.12
N LYS A 46 10.45 25.55 -17.36
CA LYS A 46 9.95 24.25 -17.81
C LYS A 46 10.64 23.11 -17.06
N GLU A 47 9.85 22.11 -16.66
CA GLU A 47 10.40 20.88 -16.06
C GLU A 47 11.35 20.17 -17.03
N PRO A 48 12.50 19.65 -16.58
CA PRO A 48 13.38 18.85 -17.42
C PRO A 48 12.66 17.58 -17.89
N ALA A 49 12.95 17.16 -19.13
CA ALA A 49 12.36 15.95 -19.69
C ALA A 49 12.65 14.73 -18.81
N GLY A 50 11.60 13.95 -18.52
CA GLY A 50 11.70 12.74 -17.70
C GLY A 50 11.72 12.96 -16.19
N LEU A 51 11.36 14.16 -15.70
CA LEU A 51 11.29 14.46 -14.26
C LEU A 51 10.33 13.54 -13.50
N ASP A 52 9.29 12.99 -14.14
CA ASP A 52 8.36 12.05 -13.53
C ASP A 52 9.01 10.81 -12.93
N SER A 53 10.14 10.37 -13.49
CA SER A 53 10.90 9.24 -12.96
C SER A 53 11.58 9.55 -11.62
N TRP A 54 11.93 10.82 -11.37
CA TRP A 54 12.80 11.24 -10.26
C TRP A 54 14.06 10.37 -10.11
N SER A 55 14.58 9.91 -11.25
CA SER A 55 15.85 9.20 -11.37
C SER A 55 17.01 10.12 -11.04
N ASP A 56 18.17 9.56 -10.77
CA ASP A 56 19.36 10.36 -10.46
C ASP A 56 19.77 11.24 -11.65
N LYS A 57 19.52 10.78 -12.89
CA LYS A 57 19.67 11.59 -14.11
C LYS A 57 18.72 12.79 -14.11
N ALA A 58 17.43 12.58 -13.81
CA ALA A 58 16.44 13.65 -13.74
C ALA A 58 16.78 14.66 -12.62
N ILE A 59 17.21 14.19 -11.46
CA ILE A 59 17.65 15.04 -10.35
C ILE A 59 18.88 15.86 -10.75
N LYS A 60 19.86 15.26 -11.44
CA LYS A 60 21.04 15.97 -11.97
C LYS A 60 20.65 17.06 -12.99
N ALA A 61 19.60 16.84 -13.79
CA ALA A 61 19.13 17.83 -14.76
C ALA A 61 18.58 19.11 -14.09
N LEU A 62 17.99 19.01 -12.90
CA LEU A 62 17.49 20.18 -12.15
C LEU A 62 18.61 21.19 -11.81
N PHE A 63 19.86 20.74 -11.63
CA PHE A 63 20.99 21.63 -11.35
C PHE A 63 21.47 22.42 -12.57
N LYS A 64 21.11 21.97 -13.78
CA LYS A 64 21.48 22.58 -15.06
C LYS A 64 20.47 23.63 -15.56
N LEU A 65 19.37 23.81 -14.83
CA LEU A 65 18.34 24.77 -15.21
C LEU A 65 18.86 26.22 -15.12
N PRO A 66 18.42 27.12 -16.02
CA PRO A 66 18.81 28.52 -16.04
C PRO A 66 18.08 29.30 -14.93
N LEU A 67 18.45 29.03 -13.67
CA LEU A 67 17.85 29.64 -12.49
C LEU A 67 18.75 30.74 -11.91
N LEU A 68 18.14 31.83 -11.44
CA LEU A 68 18.84 32.85 -10.66
C LEU A 68 19.51 32.25 -9.41
N PRO A 69 20.59 32.85 -8.88
CA PRO A 69 21.40 32.27 -7.81
C PRO A 69 20.60 31.86 -6.56
N ARG A 70 19.67 32.71 -6.10
CA ARG A 70 18.83 32.44 -4.92
C ARG A 70 17.86 31.27 -5.17
N ALA A 71 17.19 31.26 -6.32
CA ALA A 71 16.31 30.16 -6.74
C ALA A 71 17.07 28.84 -6.87
N LYS A 72 18.28 28.88 -7.44
CA LYS A 72 19.17 27.71 -7.52
C LYS A 72 19.51 27.20 -6.12
N GLY A 73 19.77 28.08 -5.15
CA GLY A 73 19.97 27.72 -3.74
C GLY A 73 18.77 26.98 -3.13
N THR A 74 17.56 27.50 -3.34
CA THR A 74 16.31 26.87 -2.86
C THR A 74 16.12 25.47 -3.43
N ILE A 75 16.23 25.32 -4.76
CA ILE A 75 16.10 24.02 -5.43
C ILE A 75 17.19 23.05 -4.94
N LYS A 76 18.43 23.50 -4.78
CA LYS A 76 19.52 22.68 -4.21
C LYS A 76 19.18 22.17 -2.81
N SER A 77 18.61 23.01 -1.94
CA SER A 77 18.21 22.59 -0.59
C SER A 77 17.09 21.54 -0.62
N LEU A 78 16.07 21.73 -1.45
CA LEU A 78 15.00 20.74 -1.62
C LEU A 78 15.51 19.42 -2.22
N ILE A 79 16.47 19.46 -3.14
CA ILE A 79 17.09 18.25 -3.68
C ILE A 79 17.88 17.52 -2.59
N ARG A 80 18.63 18.22 -1.74
CA ARG A 80 19.33 17.60 -0.60
C ARG A 80 18.36 16.88 0.34
N GLU A 81 17.24 17.54 0.67
CA GLU A 81 16.16 16.94 1.46
C GLU A 81 15.59 15.69 0.77
N LEU A 82 15.28 15.76 -0.53
CA LEU A 82 14.77 14.63 -1.30
C LEU A 82 15.74 13.44 -1.29
N VAL A 83 17.03 13.69 -1.50
CA VAL A 83 18.07 12.65 -1.51
C VAL A 83 18.17 11.99 -0.14
N PHE A 84 18.17 12.78 0.94
CA PHE A 84 18.18 12.28 2.30
C PHE A 84 16.96 11.39 2.58
N LEU A 85 15.75 11.87 2.27
CA LEU A 85 14.51 11.12 2.49
C LEU A 85 14.46 9.83 1.67
N LYS A 86 14.95 9.82 0.42
CA LYS A 86 15.06 8.60 -0.40
C LYS A 86 15.98 7.57 0.26
N LYS A 87 17.10 8.01 0.83
CA LYS A 87 18.07 7.14 1.53
C LYS A 87 17.45 6.56 2.81
N GLU A 88 16.82 7.40 3.65
CA GLU A 88 16.17 6.93 4.87
C GLU A 88 14.99 5.99 4.58
N LYS A 89 14.18 6.26 3.54
CA LYS A 89 13.15 5.33 3.09
C LYS A 89 13.74 3.96 2.78
N LYS A 90 14.84 3.89 2.03
CA LYS A 90 15.49 2.62 1.68
C LYS A 90 15.98 1.89 2.94
N ARG A 91 16.60 2.60 3.87
CA ARG A 91 17.06 2.07 5.17
C ARG A 91 15.90 1.48 5.98
N ILE A 92 14.79 2.19 6.12
CA ILE A 92 13.61 1.68 6.83
C ILE A 92 13.00 0.48 6.10
N GLU A 93 12.95 0.49 4.77
CA GLU A 93 12.49 -0.66 3.98
C GLU A 93 13.37 -1.91 4.18
N GLU A 94 14.68 -1.75 4.36
CA GLU A 94 15.61 -2.82 4.73
C GLU A 94 15.33 -3.35 6.14
N GLN A 95 15.15 -2.46 7.12
CA GLN A 95 14.80 -2.86 8.49
C GLN A 95 13.48 -3.63 8.55
N ILE A 96 12.45 -3.18 7.83
CA ILE A 96 11.16 -3.89 7.71
C ILE A 96 11.36 -5.31 7.19
N ARG A 97 12.17 -5.48 6.13
CA ARG A 97 12.47 -6.81 5.57
C ARG A 97 13.21 -7.69 6.57
N ASN A 98 14.17 -7.15 7.30
CA ASN A 98 14.95 -7.90 8.27
C ASN A 98 14.08 -8.40 9.42
N VAL A 99 13.19 -7.55 9.96
CA VAL A 99 12.23 -7.94 11.00
C VAL A 99 11.33 -9.08 10.52
N CYS A 100 10.82 -9.02 9.28
CA CYS A 100 9.92 -10.05 8.77
C CYS A 100 10.62 -11.36 8.41
N ARG A 101 11.94 -11.34 8.16
CA ARG A 101 12.76 -12.54 7.91
C ARG A 101 13.14 -13.29 9.19
N GLN A 102 13.05 -12.66 10.36
CA GLN A 102 13.38 -13.31 11.63
C GLN A 102 12.37 -14.41 12.00
N SER A 103 12.83 -15.37 12.80
CA SER A 103 12.31 -16.75 12.93
C SER A 103 10.79 -16.89 13.14
N HIS A 104 10.14 -16.02 13.91
CA HIS A 104 8.69 -16.13 14.14
C HIS A 104 7.83 -15.61 12.96
N HIS A 105 8.43 -14.87 12.03
CA HIS A 105 7.72 -14.19 10.95
C HIS A 105 8.11 -14.66 9.55
N GLY A 106 9.29 -15.29 9.40
CA GLY A 106 9.87 -15.64 8.11
C GLY A 106 8.96 -16.47 7.21
N ARG A 107 8.37 -17.54 7.75
CA ARG A 107 7.55 -18.45 6.94
C ARG A 107 6.30 -17.77 6.39
N ILE A 108 5.58 -17.02 7.23
CA ILE A 108 4.40 -16.24 6.79
C ILE A 108 4.84 -15.22 5.74
N PHE A 109 5.94 -14.49 5.99
CA PHE A 109 6.45 -13.46 5.08
C PHE A 109 6.77 -14.01 3.68
N GLU A 110 7.39 -15.19 3.61
CA GLU A 110 7.67 -15.89 2.35
C GLU A 110 6.39 -16.34 1.65
N CYS A 111 5.48 -16.97 2.38
CA CYS A 111 4.21 -17.46 1.84
C CYS A 111 3.39 -16.32 1.23
N LEU A 112 3.29 -15.17 1.89
CA LEU A 112 2.55 -14.01 1.38
C LEU A 112 3.14 -13.47 0.06
N GLN A 113 4.46 -13.50 -0.09
CA GLN A 113 5.13 -12.98 -1.29
C GLN A 113 4.97 -13.87 -2.53
N THR A 114 4.54 -15.12 -2.36
CA THR A 114 4.23 -16.02 -3.48
C THR A 114 2.96 -15.60 -4.22
N THR A 115 2.10 -14.77 -3.60
CA THR A 115 0.89 -14.25 -4.25
C THR A 115 1.26 -13.18 -5.29
N PRO A 116 0.82 -13.31 -6.56
CA PRO A 116 1.12 -12.32 -7.58
C PRO A 116 0.63 -10.92 -7.19
N GLY A 117 1.51 -9.92 -7.27
CA GLY A 117 1.21 -8.55 -6.86
C GLY A 117 1.52 -8.22 -5.41
N VAL A 118 1.86 -9.21 -4.58
CA VAL A 118 2.24 -9.02 -3.18
C VAL A 118 3.77 -9.04 -3.07
N GLY A 119 4.38 -7.86 -3.06
CA GLY A 119 5.82 -7.72 -2.82
C GLY A 119 6.18 -7.66 -1.34
N ALA A 120 7.49 -7.63 -1.04
CA ALA A 120 8.04 -7.58 0.32
C ALA A 120 7.40 -6.52 1.23
N ILE A 121 7.19 -5.29 0.74
CA ILE A 121 6.56 -4.25 1.57
C ILE A 121 5.10 -4.54 1.86
N THR A 122 4.34 -5.03 0.87
CA THR A 122 2.92 -5.37 1.05
C THR A 122 2.77 -6.53 2.01
N ALA A 123 3.58 -7.59 1.84
CA ALA A 123 3.60 -8.75 2.74
C ALA A 123 3.97 -8.34 4.18
N ALA A 124 5.05 -7.60 4.36
CA ALA A 124 5.49 -7.12 5.67
C ALA A 124 4.45 -6.21 6.33
N THR A 125 3.86 -5.28 5.57
CA THR A 125 2.83 -4.38 6.10
C THR A 125 1.59 -5.17 6.50
N PHE A 126 1.16 -6.15 5.70
CA PHE A 126 0.02 -7.00 6.03
C PHE A 126 0.28 -7.79 7.32
N GLN A 127 1.42 -8.47 7.40
CA GLN A 127 1.80 -9.28 8.54
C GLN A 127 1.94 -8.47 9.84
N LEU A 128 2.70 -7.38 9.82
CA LEU A 128 2.95 -6.56 11.02
C LEU A 128 1.70 -5.81 11.49
N GLU A 129 0.83 -5.36 10.58
CA GLU A 129 -0.41 -4.69 10.97
C GLU A 129 -1.49 -5.67 11.43
N LEU A 130 -1.53 -6.90 10.89
CA LEU A 130 -2.43 -7.93 11.42
C LEU A 130 -1.95 -8.44 12.78
N PHE A 131 -0.63 -8.52 12.98
CA PHE A 131 0.16 -8.98 14.14
C PHE A 131 -0.17 -10.38 14.68
N ASP A 132 -1.46 -10.70 14.81
CA ASP A 132 -2.01 -11.99 15.17
C ASP A 132 -3.10 -12.33 14.14
N PRO A 133 -2.83 -13.25 13.20
CA PRO A 133 -3.84 -13.69 12.25
C PRO A 133 -4.91 -14.61 12.90
N GLY A 134 -4.57 -15.30 14.00
CA GLY A 134 -5.45 -16.25 14.69
C GLY A 134 -6.63 -15.59 15.42
N ARG A 135 -6.52 -14.31 15.79
CA ARG A 135 -7.62 -13.58 16.45
C ARG A 135 -8.88 -13.41 15.59
N PHE A 136 -8.77 -13.53 14.28
CA PHE A 136 -9.90 -13.35 13.37
C PHE A 136 -10.63 -14.68 13.19
N LYS A 137 -11.95 -14.68 13.38
CA LYS A 137 -12.77 -15.90 13.20
C LYS A 137 -13.11 -16.18 11.75
N ASN A 138 -13.14 -15.15 10.91
CA ASN A 138 -13.50 -15.27 9.50
C ASN A 138 -12.92 -14.12 8.67
N GLY A 139 -12.91 -14.31 7.34
CA GLY A 139 -12.40 -13.31 6.40
C GLY A 139 -13.17 -11.98 6.40
N ASN A 140 -14.44 -11.97 6.83
CA ASN A 140 -15.22 -10.74 6.93
C ASN A 140 -14.66 -9.80 8.02
N GLN A 141 -14.17 -10.36 9.14
CA GLN A 141 -13.51 -9.57 10.18
C GLN A 141 -12.19 -8.97 9.69
N VAL A 142 -11.41 -9.73 8.92
CA VAL A 142 -10.17 -9.23 8.29
C VAL A 142 -10.49 -8.10 7.32
N ALA A 143 -11.45 -8.31 6.42
CA ALA A 143 -11.88 -7.29 5.47
C ALA A 143 -12.35 -6.01 6.17
N SER A 144 -13.06 -6.13 7.29
CA SER A 144 -13.47 -4.99 8.11
C SER A 144 -12.28 -4.27 8.75
N TYR A 145 -11.35 -5.04 9.35
CA TYR A 145 -10.15 -4.50 10.01
C TYR A 145 -9.25 -3.71 9.05
N VAL A 146 -9.02 -4.23 7.85
CA VAL A 146 -8.22 -3.55 6.83
C VAL A 146 -9.00 -2.46 6.10
N GLY A 147 -10.30 -2.27 6.39
CA GLY A 147 -11.13 -1.21 5.81
C GLY A 147 -11.64 -1.49 4.39
N LEU A 148 -11.68 -2.77 3.97
CA LEU A 148 -12.21 -3.27 2.69
C LEU A 148 -13.64 -3.81 2.79
N ALA A 149 -14.30 -3.68 3.94
CA ALA A 149 -15.71 -4.00 4.09
C ALA A 149 -16.60 -2.82 3.63
N PRO A 150 -17.48 -3.02 2.63
CA PRO A 150 -18.47 -2.02 2.30
C PRO A 150 -19.48 -1.92 3.45
N MET A 151 -19.89 -0.70 3.77
CA MET A 151 -20.99 -0.48 4.69
C MET A 151 -22.20 0.04 3.91
N VAL A 152 -23.34 -0.60 4.12
CA VAL A 152 -24.62 -0.14 3.62
C VAL A 152 -25.23 0.76 4.68
N ARG A 153 -25.58 1.99 4.30
CA ARG A 153 -26.43 2.88 5.10
C ARG A 153 -27.80 2.89 4.45
N GLN A 154 -28.75 2.22 5.07
CA GLN A 154 -30.13 2.15 4.62
C GLN A 154 -31.02 2.71 5.73
N SER A 155 -31.80 3.73 5.40
CA SER A 155 -32.85 4.29 6.25
C SER A 155 -34.17 4.12 5.50
N GLY A 156 -35.15 3.44 6.12
CA GLY A 156 -36.53 3.28 5.68
C GLY A 156 -36.71 3.06 4.17
N GLU A 157 -36.94 4.14 3.44
CA GLU A 157 -37.39 4.17 2.05
C GLU A 157 -36.27 4.26 1.00
N SER A 158 -35.01 4.51 1.39
CA SER A 158 -33.91 4.68 0.43
C SER A 158 -33.14 3.38 0.21
N LYS A 159 -32.91 2.97 -1.05
CA LYS A 159 -31.92 1.95 -1.40
C LYS A 159 -30.51 2.50 -1.09
N GLY A 160 -30.01 2.14 0.10
CA GLY A 160 -28.75 2.63 0.63
C GLY A 160 -27.56 2.39 -0.31
N ARG A 161 -26.77 3.43 -0.58
CA ARG A 161 -25.51 3.28 -1.32
C ARG A 161 -24.46 2.64 -0.41
N SER A 162 -23.84 1.56 -0.87
CA SER A 162 -22.70 0.95 -0.18
C SER A 162 -21.43 1.77 -0.44
N ALA A 163 -20.76 2.19 0.63
CA ALA A 163 -19.48 2.91 0.57
C ALA A 163 -18.46 2.30 1.53
N LEU A 164 -17.18 2.48 1.22
CA LEU A 164 -16.12 2.18 2.18
C LEU A 164 -16.12 3.27 3.26
N LYS A 165 -16.09 2.86 4.53
CA LYS A 165 -15.89 3.81 5.62
C LYS A 165 -14.44 4.33 5.67
N PRO A 166 -14.21 5.54 6.20
CA PRO A 166 -12.88 6.06 6.51
C PRO A 166 -12.28 5.42 7.78
N VAL A 167 -12.69 4.19 8.12
CA VAL A 167 -12.28 3.43 9.30
C VAL A 167 -11.43 2.24 8.84
N GLY A 168 -10.53 1.77 9.71
CA GLY A 168 -9.60 0.68 9.44
C GLY A 168 -8.24 1.15 8.91
N GLN A 169 -7.41 0.20 8.52
CA GLN A 169 -6.03 0.45 8.12
C GLN A 169 -5.91 1.02 6.70
N LYS A 170 -6.15 2.33 6.55
CA LYS A 170 -6.17 3.03 5.24
C LYS A 170 -4.97 2.72 4.35
N ARG A 171 -3.77 2.61 4.92
CA ARG A 171 -2.54 2.34 4.17
C ARG A 171 -2.45 0.90 3.69
N LEU A 172 -2.78 -0.06 4.56
CA LEU A 172 -2.84 -1.46 4.17
C LEU A 172 -3.89 -1.65 3.07
N ARG A 173 -5.04 -0.97 3.18
CA ARG A 173 -6.06 -0.93 2.11
C ARG A 173 -5.49 -0.46 0.77
N SER A 174 -4.79 0.68 0.73
CA SER A 174 -4.18 1.17 -0.50
C SER A 174 -3.18 0.17 -1.07
N LEU A 175 -2.30 -0.42 -0.24
CA LEU A 175 -1.35 -1.44 -0.70
C LEU A 175 -2.05 -2.69 -1.25
N LEU A 176 -3.15 -3.13 -0.63
CA LEU A 176 -3.94 -4.28 -1.08
C LEU A 176 -4.66 -3.99 -2.40
N VAL A 177 -5.15 -2.77 -2.61
CA VAL A 177 -5.78 -2.37 -3.88
C VAL A 177 -4.75 -2.34 -5.01
N GLU A 178 -3.56 -1.78 -4.77
CA GLU A 178 -2.45 -1.81 -5.76
C GLU A 178 -1.99 -3.24 -6.06
N ALA A 179 -1.89 -4.08 -5.02
CA ALA A 179 -1.57 -5.50 -5.18
C ALA A 179 -2.65 -6.23 -5.98
N ALA A 180 -3.93 -5.93 -5.75
CA ALA A 180 -5.05 -6.51 -6.48
C ALA A 180 -4.99 -6.19 -7.99
N TRP A 181 -4.58 -4.97 -8.38
CA TRP A 181 -4.39 -4.65 -9.80
C TRP A 181 -3.34 -5.53 -10.46
N CYS A 182 -2.25 -5.81 -9.76
CA CYS A 182 -1.22 -6.71 -10.23
C CYS A 182 -1.69 -8.17 -10.23
N TRP A 183 -2.47 -8.56 -9.22
CA TRP A 183 -3.03 -9.90 -9.10
C TRP A 183 -4.02 -10.21 -10.23
N CYS A 184 -4.96 -9.31 -10.54
CA CYS A 184 -5.91 -9.45 -11.66
C CYS A 184 -5.25 -9.66 -13.02
N ARG A 185 -4.03 -9.14 -13.21
CA ARG A 185 -3.28 -9.27 -14.47
C ARG A 185 -2.54 -10.60 -14.58
N LYS A 186 -2.29 -11.28 -13.46
CA LYS A 186 -1.44 -12.48 -13.37
C LYS A 186 -2.21 -13.73 -12.97
N ASP A 187 -3.37 -13.57 -12.33
CA ASP A 187 -4.26 -14.65 -11.94
C ASP A 187 -5.58 -14.54 -12.69
N GLU A 188 -5.93 -15.60 -13.40
CA GLU A 188 -7.10 -15.63 -14.28
C GLU A 188 -8.41 -15.56 -13.50
N GLN A 189 -8.49 -16.15 -12.29
CA GLN A 189 -9.71 -16.10 -11.49
C GLN A 189 -9.97 -14.68 -10.97
N ALA A 190 -8.95 -14.02 -10.44
CA ALA A 190 -9.02 -12.63 -10.00
C ALA A 190 -9.38 -11.70 -11.17
N GLY A 191 -8.76 -11.91 -12.33
CA GLY A 191 -9.05 -11.18 -13.57
C GLY A 191 -10.49 -11.38 -14.04
N ALA A 192 -10.98 -12.62 -14.10
CA ALA A 192 -12.35 -12.94 -14.49
C ALA A 192 -13.37 -12.35 -13.52
N LYS A 193 -13.12 -12.42 -12.20
CA LYS A 193 -13.99 -11.80 -11.19
C LYS A 193 -14.03 -10.29 -11.37
N TYR A 194 -12.88 -9.65 -11.59
CA TYR A 194 -12.81 -8.22 -11.86
C TYR A 194 -13.67 -7.86 -13.09
N ARG A 195 -13.46 -8.51 -14.24
CA ARG A 195 -14.22 -8.25 -15.48
C ARG A 195 -15.73 -8.42 -15.27
N ARG A 196 -16.16 -9.49 -14.59
CA ARG A 196 -17.57 -9.74 -14.25
C ARG A 196 -18.17 -8.66 -13.35
N LEU A 197 -17.41 -8.15 -12.39
CA LEU A 197 -17.89 -7.09 -11.49
C LEU A 197 -17.93 -5.73 -12.18
N VAL A 198 -16.98 -5.46 -13.10
CA VAL A 198 -17.03 -4.27 -13.94
C VAL A 198 -18.28 -4.29 -14.83
N SER A 199 -18.58 -5.40 -15.51
CA SER A 199 -19.77 -5.50 -16.36
C SER A 199 -21.08 -5.34 -15.56
N LYS A 200 -21.13 -5.83 -14.32
CA LYS A 200 -22.32 -5.70 -13.46
C LYS A 200 -22.50 -4.31 -12.84
N THR A 201 -21.42 -3.65 -12.44
CA THR A 201 -21.49 -2.40 -11.65
C THR A 201 -21.19 -1.14 -12.44
N ASN A 202 -20.57 -1.27 -13.62
CA ASN A 202 -20.02 -0.21 -14.44
C ASN A 202 -19.05 0.74 -13.70
N VAL A 203 -18.44 0.29 -12.58
CA VAL A 203 -17.51 1.09 -11.78
C VAL A 203 -16.23 0.27 -11.49
N PRO A 204 -15.14 0.49 -12.25
CA PRO A 204 -13.86 -0.20 -12.08
C PRO A 204 -13.32 -0.20 -10.65
N GLN A 205 -13.43 0.93 -9.96
CA GLN A 205 -12.94 1.10 -8.59
C GLN A 205 -13.72 0.21 -7.59
N LYS A 206 -15.01 -0.01 -7.80
CA LYS A 206 -15.79 -0.94 -6.94
C LYS A 206 -15.38 -2.39 -7.20
N ALA A 207 -15.15 -2.74 -8.46
CA ALA A 207 -14.71 -4.07 -8.84
C ALA A 207 -13.33 -4.40 -8.25
N ILE A 208 -12.34 -3.51 -8.37
CA ILE A 208 -11.00 -3.76 -7.81
C ILE A 208 -11.00 -3.81 -6.28
N VAL A 209 -11.80 -2.99 -5.61
CA VAL A 209 -11.95 -3.04 -4.14
C VAL A 209 -12.50 -4.40 -3.70
N ALA A 210 -13.45 -4.96 -4.45
CA ALA A 210 -13.97 -6.30 -4.18
C ALA A 210 -12.89 -7.38 -4.36
N VAL A 211 -12.05 -7.28 -5.39
CA VAL A 211 -10.92 -8.22 -5.56
C VAL A 211 -9.86 -8.03 -4.47
N ALA A 212 -9.55 -6.78 -4.08
CA ALA A 212 -8.64 -6.50 -2.98
C ALA A 212 -9.15 -7.08 -1.65
N ARG A 213 -10.47 -7.11 -1.44
CA ARG A 213 -11.09 -7.81 -0.31
C ARG A 213 -10.78 -9.31 -0.36
N ASP A 214 -10.96 -9.96 -1.51
CA ASP A 214 -10.64 -11.38 -1.66
C ASP A 214 -9.15 -11.65 -1.42
N LEU A 215 -8.29 -10.77 -1.95
CA LEU A 215 -6.84 -10.84 -1.75
C LEU A 215 -6.51 -10.76 -0.25
N ALA A 216 -7.11 -9.83 0.49
CA ALA A 216 -6.89 -9.71 1.94
C ALA A 216 -7.30 -10.98 2.70
N VAL A 217 -8.44 -11.57 2.33
CA VAL A 217 -8.92 -12.82 2.93
C VAL A 217 -8.00 -13.99 2.57
N MET A 218 -7.52 -14.04 1.34
CA MET A 218 -6.56 -15.03 0.88
C MET A 218 -5.25 -14.93 1.64
N LEU A 219 -4.65 -13.74 1.74
CA LEU A 219 -3.40 -13.52 2.47
C LEU A 219 -3.54 -13.92 3.94
N TRP A 220 -4.68 -13.63 4.56
CA TRP A 220 -4.97 -14.09 5.91
C TRP A 220 -5.01 -15.62 6.01
N ARG A 221 -5.66 -16.33 5.08
CA ARG A 221 -5.65 -17.81 5.05
C ARG A 221 -4.23 -18.35 4.88
N LEU A 222 -3.46 -17.79 3.96
CA LEU A 222 -2.05 -18.19 3.76
C LEU A 222 -1.21 -17.93 5.01
N SER A 223 -1.50 -16.88 5.78
CA SER A 223 -0.80 -16.62 7.06
C SER A 223 -1.14 -17.63 8.16
N LEU A 224 -2.36 -18.18 8.17
CA LEU A 224 -2.77 -19.21 9.11
C LEU A 224 -2.20 -20.59 8.72
N GLU A 225 -2.29 -20.91 7.43
CA GLU A 225 -1.90 -22.20 6.87
C GLU A 225 -0.39 -22.31 6.61
N GLN A 226 0.34 -21.19 6.62
CA GLN A 226 1.78 -21.10 6.35
C GLN A 226 2.22 -21.82 5.06
N ARG A 227 1.38 -21.73 4.02
CA ARG A 227 1.62 -22.32 2.71
C ARG A 227 1.72 -21.27 1.62
N ALA A 228 2.41 -21.65 0.54
CA ALA A 228 2.48 -20.83 -0.66
C ALA A 228 1.10 -20.69 -1.32
N TYR A 229 0.91 -19.56 -1.98
CA TYR A 229 -0.20 -19.33 -2.88
C TYR A 229 -0.18 -20.34 -4.02
N GLN A 230 -1.36 -20.90 -4.29
CA GLN A 230 -1.58 -21.80 -5.42
C GLN A 230 -2.70 -21.19 -6.27
N PRO A 231 -2.45 -20.91 -7.55
CA PRO A 231 -3.50 -20.51 -8.48
C PRO A 231 -4.54 -21.62 -8.53
N ARG A 232 -5.82 -21.28 -8.35
CA ARG A 232 -6.89 -22.25 -8.55
C ARG A 232 -7.27 -22.20 -10.03
N PRO A 233 -7.31 -23.32 -10.75
CA PRO A 233 -7.81 -23.32 -12.13
C PRO A 233 -9.29 -22.91 -12.12
N LEU A 234 -9.73 -22.19 -13.15
CA LEU A 234 -11.16 -21.96 -13.36
C LEU A 234 -11.82 -23.34 -13.51
N ALA A 235 -12.93 -23.57 -12.79
CA ALA A 235 -13.79 -24.69 -13.12
C ALA A 235 -14.34 -24.42 -14.53
N VAL A 236 -13.98 -25.30 -15.47
CA VAL A 236 -14.47 -25.28 -16.85
C VAL A 236 -15.98 -25.53 -16.85
#